data_AF-A0A9E2YS76-F1
#
_entry.id   AF-A0A9E2YS76-F1
#
_cell.length_a   1.000
_cell.length_b   1.000
_cell.length_c   1.000
_cell.angle_alpha   90.00
_cell.angle_beta   90.00
_cell.angle_gamma   90.00
#
_symmetry.space_group_name_H-M   'P 1'
#
loop_
_entity.id
_entity.type
_entity.pdbx_description
1 polymer ?
#
loop_
_entity_poly.entity_id
_entity_poly.type
_entity_poly.pdbx_seq_one_letter_code
_entity_poly.pdbx_strand_id
1 'polypeptide(L)'
;MTEMLRALGCLLAVLLPLRHGIAPEKREIVPEHTALVICDMWDKHWCSGANRRVGLLVKEMEPVIEKARAAGIQIVHAPSDTMDFYKDYPQRQAMLLVPKIELPPARDIPDPPLPIDDKSGGCDTHEQSYKDWTREHPGLSIAPQDRISDNGR
;
A
#
# COMPACT_ATOMS: atom_id res chain seq x y z
N MET A 1 -12.52 -10.12 33.80
CA MET A 1 -12.88 -9.33 32.61
C MET A 1 -11.69 -9.18 31.65
N THR A 2 -10.82 -10.19 31.58
CA THR A 2 -9.53 -10.14 30.86
C THR A 2 -9.36 -11.32 29.89
N GLU A 3 -10.39 -12.18 29.78
CA GLU A 3 -10.36 -13.41 28.98
C GLU A 3 -11.20 -13.33 27.70
N MET A 4 -11.96 -12.24 27.48
CA MET A 4 -12.88 -12.12 26.34
C MET A 4 -12.24 -11.50 25.09
N LEU A 5 -11.05 -10.91 25.18
CA LEU A 5 -10.35 -10.29 24.04
C LEU A 5 -9.46 -11.24 23.23
N ARG A 6 -9.32 -12.52 23.62
CA ARG A 6 -8.51 -13.49 22.84
C ARG A 6 -9.28 -14.15 21.69
N ALA A 7 -10.60 -13.98 21.60
CA ALA A 7 -11.46 -14.75 20.69
C ALA A 7 -11.71 -14.12 19.31
N LEU A 8 -11.33 -12.86 19.05
CA LEU A 8 -11.54 -12.25 17.72
C LEU A 8 -10.33 -12.34 16.78
N GLY A 9 -9.25 -13.02 17.19
CA GLY A 9 -8.01 -13.11 16.41
C GLY A 9 -7.90 -14.29 15.44
N CYS A 10 -9.00 -14.97 15.08
CA CYS A 10 -8.90 -16.27 14.40
C CYS A 10 -9.77 -16.49 13.15
N LEU A 11 -10.41 -15.46 12.59
CA LEU A 11 -11.30 -15.67 11.44
C LEU A 11 -11.04 -14.71 10.28
N LEU A 12 -9.85 -14.80 9.67
CA LEU A 12 -9.70 -14.75 8.20
C LEU A 12 -8.27 -15.17 7.79
N ALA A 13 -7.88 -16.40 8.10
CA ALA A 13 -6.75 -17.02 7.41
C ALA A 13 -7.23 -17.42 6.02
N VAL A 14 -7.02 -16.54 5.03
CA VAL A 14 -7.27 -16.82 3.62
C VAL A 14 -6.41 -18.03 3.23
N LEU A 15 -7.09 -19.12 2.86
CA LEU A 15 -6.50 -20.36 2.33
C LEU A 15 -5.84 -20.10 0.98
N LEU A 16 -4.59 -19.64 0.99
CA LEU A 16 -3.63 -19.83 -0.11
C LEU A 16 -2.63 -20.90 0.34
N PRO A 17 -2.32 -21.92 -0.48
CA PRO A 17 -1.29 -22.88 -0.14
C PRO A 17 0.05 -22.15 -0.07
N LEU A 18 0.55 -21.97 1.16
CA LEU A 18 1.88 -21.46 1.48
C LEU A 18 2.92 -22.32 0.75
N ARG A 19 3.44 -21.82 -0.38
CA ARG A 19 4.75 -22.26 -0.85
C ARG A 19 5.76 -21.62 0.10
N HIS A 20 6.59 -22.46 0.74
CA HIS A 20 7.53 -22.19 1.84
C HIS A 20 6.92 -22.34 3.24
N GLY A 21 7.32 -23.41 3.94
CA GLY A 21 6.86 -23.83 5.27
C GLY A 21 7.26 -22.90 6.43
N ILE A 22 6.94 -21.62 6.31
CA ILE A 22 7.00 -20.65 7.41
C ILE A 22 5.58 -20.55 7.96
N ALA A 23 5.37 -21.08 9.17
CA ALA A 23 4.11 -20.83 9.87
C ALA A 23 3.96 -19.32 10.09
N PRO A 24 2.75 -18.74 9.92
CA PRO A 24 2.56 -17.32 10.17
C PRO A 24 2.92 -17.01 11.63
N GLU A 25 3.96 -16.20 11.82
CA GLU A 25 4.33 -15.69 13.14
C GLU A 25 3.29 -14.66 13.55
N LYS A 26 2.60 -14.90 14.67
CA LYS A 26 1.69 -13.91 15.24
C LYS A 26 2.52 -12.78 15.83
N ARG A 27 2.51 -11.63 15.18
CA ARG A 27 3.12 -10.40 15.70
C ARG A 27 2.05 -9.44 16.21
N GLU A 28 2.34 -8.82 17.34
CA GLU A 28 1.54 -7.73 17.87
C GLU A 28 1.91 -6.44 17.13
N ILE A 29 0.91 -5.66 16.72
CA ILE A 29 1.11 -4.36 16.08
C ILE A 29 1.18 -3.31 17.18
N VAL A 30 2.37 -2.73 17.38
CA VAL A 30 2.57 -1.57 18.26
C VAL A 30 2.47 -0.32 17.39
N PRO A 31 1.42 0.52 17.53
CA PRO A 31 1.17 1.63 16.61
C PRO A 31 2.35 2.60 16.47
N GLU A 32 3.00 2.93 17.57
CA GLU A 32 4.15 3.86 17.64
C GLU A 32 5.37 3.38 16.84
N HIS A 33 5.48 2.07 16.60
CA HIS A 33 6.57 1.45 15.84
C HIS A 33 6.11 0.89 14.48
N THR A 34 4.91 1.26 14.03
CA THR A 34 4.29 0.73 12.82
C THR A 34 3.86 1.85 11.90
N ALA A 35 4.09 1.68 10.60
CA ALA A 35 3.52 2.50 9.56
C ALA A 35 2.77 1.64 8.54
N LEU A 36 1.69 2.17 7.98
CA LEU A 36 1.01 1.62 6.81
C LEU A 36 1.44 2.39 5.58
N VAL A 37 2.09 1.71 4.63
CA VAL A 37 2.49 2.29 3.34
C VAL A 37 1.49 1.89 2.26
N ILE A 38 0.87 2.89 1.62
CA ILE A 38 -0.05 2.70 0.50
C ILE A 38 0.76 2.87 -0.77
N CYS A 39 1.07 1.76 -1.44
CA CYS A 39 1.96 1.75 -2.60
C CYS A 39 1.15 1.76 -3.89
N ASP A 40 1.37 2.76 -4.75
CA ASP A 40 0.92 2.83 -6.15
C ASP A 40 -0.58 2.50 -6.38
N MET A 41 -1.42 2.92 -5.45
CA MET A 41 -2.88 2.88 -5.61
C MET A 41 -3.34 4.04 -6.50
N TRP A 42 -2.89 4.07 -7.76
CA TRP A 42 -3.18 5.14 -8.70
C TRP A 42 -4.67 5.31 -9.05
N ASP A 43 -5.04 6.52 -9.47
CA ASP A 43 -6.41 6.87 -9.87
C ASP A 43 -6.87 6.22 -11.17
N LYS A 44 -5.93 5.94 -12.06
CA LYS A 44 -6.20 5.34 -13.37
C LYS A 44 -5.10 4.38 -13.81
N HIS A 45 -5.45 3.58 -14.80
CA HIS A 45 -4.56 2.68 -15.52
C HIS A 45 -5.02 2.58 -16.98
N TRP A 46 -4.12 2.34 -17.93
CA TRP A 46 -4.51 2.16 -19.34
C TRP A 46 -5.47 0.98 -19.56
N CYS A 47 -5.38 -0.01 -18.68
CA CYS A 47 -6.18 -1.23 -18.72
C CYS A 47 -7.49 -1.06 -17.95
N SER A 48 -8.63 -1.19 -18.62
CA SER A 48 -9.95 -1.06 -17.98
C SER A 48 -10.18 -2.11 -16.88
N GLY A 49 -9.69 -3.34 -17.07
CA GLY A 49 -9.73 -4.38 -16.05
C GLY A 49 -8.97 -4.01 -14.77
N ALA A 50 -7.80 -3.38 -14.90
CA ALA A 50 -7.01 -2.90 -13.75
C ALA A 50 -7.75 -1.80 -12.98
N ASN A 51 -8.35 -0.82 -13.68
CA ASN A 51 -9.18 0.21 -13.03
C ASN A 51 -10.30 -0.40 -12.19
N ARG A 52 -10.99 -1.41 -12.74
CA ARG A 52 -12.07 -2.11 -12.01
C ARG A 52 -11.54 -2.81 -10.75
N ARG A 53 -10.40 -3.51 -10.84
CA ARG A 53 -9.80 -4.21 -9.69
C ARG A 53 -9.35 -3.23 -8.61
N VAL A 54 -8.68 -2.15 -8.99
CA VAL A 54 -8.24 -1.09 -8.06
C VAL A 54 -9.46 -0.45 -7.38
N GLY A 55 -10.52 -0.13 -8.12
CA GLY A 55 -11.73 0.45 -7.53
C GLY A 55 -12.39 -0.44 -6.48
N LEU A 56 -12.38 -1.76 -6.67
CA LEU A 56 -12.85 -2.72 -5.65
C LEU A 56 -11.91 -2.75 -4.44
N LEU A 57 -10.60 -2.74 -4.66
CA LEU A 57 -9.61 -2.75 -3.59
C LEU A 57 -9.67 -1.48 -2.74
N VAL A 58 -9.81 -0.31 -3.36
CA VAL A 58 -9.95 0.98 -2.67
C VAL A 58 -11.11 0.97 -1.68
N LYS A 59 -12.26 0.41 -2.08
CA LYS A 59 -13.44 0.32 -1.22
C LYS A 59 -13.18 -0.46 0.06
N GLU A 60 -12.40 -1.53 -0.01
CA GLU A 60 -12.05 -2.36 1.14
C GLU A 60 -10.86 -1.80 1.92
N MET A 61 -9.95 -1.09 1.24
CA MET A 61 -8.74 -0.51 1.83
C MET A 61 -9.03 0.71 2.70
N GLU A 62 -9.93 1.60 2.28
CA GLU A 62 -10.22 2.85 3.01
C GLU A 62 -10.64 2.61 4.48
N PRO A 63 -11.57 1.67 4.80
CA PRO A 63 -11.89 1.35 6.19
C PRO A 63 -10.70 0.80 7.00
N VAL A 64 -9.72 0.16 6.36
CA VAL A 64 -8.50 -0.31 7.01
C VAL A 64 -7.59 0.87 7.34
N ILE A 65 -7.44 1.82 6.40
CA ILE A 65 -6.67 3.05 6.61
C ILE A 65 -7.27 3.86 7.75
N GLU A 66 -8.60 4.04 7.78
CA GLU A 66 -9.28 4.76 8.86
C GLU A 66 -9.04 4.11 10.22
N LYS A 67 -9.13 2.77 10.31
CA LYS A 67 -8.86 2.03 11.56
C LYS A 67 -7.40 2.11 11.98
N ALA A 68 -6.47 2.00 11.03
CA ALA A 68 -5.04 2.14 11.31
C ALA A 68 -4.73 3.54 11.85
N ARG A 69 -5.28 4.58 11.20
CA ARG A 69 -5.17 5.97 11.62
C ARG A 69 -5.76 6.19 13.02
N ALA A 70 -6.95 5.65 13.29
CA ALA A 70 -7.60 5.73 14.60
C ALA A 70 -6.80 5.00 15.71
N ALA A 71 -6.05 3.96 15.35
CA ALA A 71 -5.14 3.25 16.25
C ALA A 71 -3.80 3.97 16.47
N GLY A 72 -3.54 5.09 15.78
CA GLY A 72 -2.29 5.85 15.88
C GLY A 72 -1.16 5.35 14.97
N ILE A 73 -1.45 4.47 14.00
CA ILE A 73 -0.47 4.04 12.99
C ILE A 73 -0.23 5.18 12.00
N GLN A 74 1.04 5.45 11.69
CA GLN A 74 1.41 6.44 10.68
C GLN A 74 1.04 5.94 9.29
N ILE A 75 0.25 6.72 8.54
CA ILE A 75 -0.06 6.43 7.14
C ILE A 75 0.93 7.16 6.24
N VAL A 76 1.50 6.44 5.27
CA VAL A 76 2.39 6.98 4.25
C VAL A 76 1.84 6.61 2.87
N HIS A 77 1.46 7.61 2.09
CA HIS A 77 1.03 7.45 0.71
C HIS A 77 2.26 7.49 -0.20
N ALA A 78 2.39 6.48 -1.06
CA ALA A 78 3.48 6.33 -2.01
C ALA A 78 2.96 6.16 -3.44
N PRO A 79 2.32 7.19 -4.03
CA PRO A 79 1.86 7.16 -5.41
C PRO A 79 3.00 7.57 -6.35
N SER A 80 3.91 6.64 -6.64
CA SER A 80 5.07 6.91 -7.49
C SER A 80 4.66 7.41 -8.88
N ASP A 81 5.56 8.12 -9.56
CA ASP A 81 5.33 8.68 -10.90
C ASP A 81 4.15 9.69 -11.01
N THR A 82 3.64 10.16 -9.86
CA THR A 82 2.59 11.21 -9.75
C THR A 82 2.96 12.36 -8.80
N MET A 83 4.19 12.41 -8.31
CA MET A 83 4.58 13.32 -7.21
C MET A 83 4.46 14.81 -7.53
N ASP A 84 4.48 15.21 -8.81
CA ASP A 84 4.23 16.59 -9.23
C ASP A 84 2.85 17.10 -8.80
N PHE A 85 1.84 16.21 -8.75
CA PHE A 85 0.49 16.54 -8.24
C PHE A 85 0.53 16.92 -6.76
N TYR A 86 1.43 16.33 -5.99
CA TYR A 86 1.54 16.47 -4.54
C TYR A 86 2.60 17.47 -4.08
N LYS A 87 3.30 18.13 -5.00
CA LYS A 87 4.45 18.97 -4.68
C LYS A 87 4.16 20.03 -3.60
N ASP A 88 2.95 20.59 -3.59
CA ASP A 88 2.55 21.66 -2.67
C ASP A 88 1.67 21.15 -1.50
N TYR A 89 1.44 19.83 -1.41
CA TYR A 89 0.62 19.27 -0.33
C TYR A 89 1.35 19.37 1.02
N PRO A 90 0.67 19.78 2.12
CA PRO A 90 1.28 19.83 3.44
C PRO A 90 1.92 18.52 3.89
N GLN A 91 1.33 17.39 3.53
CA GLN A 91 1.82 16.05 3.87
C GLN A 91 3.14 15.71 3.15
N ARG A 92 3.30 16.18 1.91
CA ARG A 92 4.55 16.06 1.16
C ARG A 92 5.62 16.98 1.76
N GLN A 93 5.26 18.24 2.01
CA GLN A 93 6.18 19.21 2.62
C GLN A 93 6.65 18.75 4.02
N ALA A 94 5.73 18.22 4.83
CA ALA A 94 6.07 17.65 6.13
C ALA A 94 7.04 16.46 6.01
N MET A 95 6.87 15.61 4.99
CA MET A 95 7.77 14.48 4.75
C MET A 95 9.17 14.94 4.32
N LEU A 96 9.28 16.00 3.50
CA LEU A 96 10.56 16.56 3.08
C LEU A 96 11.39 17.15 4.24
N LEU A 97 10.75 17.52 5.35
CA LEU A 97 11.39 18.02 6.56
C LEU A 97 11.84 16.91 7.52
N VAL A 98 11.45 15.66 7.28
CA VAL A 98 11.87 14.53 8.12
C VAL A 98 13.37 14.30 7.95
N PRO A 99 14.14 14.16 9.06
CA PRO A 99 15.56 13.83 8.97
C PRO A 99 15.77 12.51 8.23
N LYS A 100 16.63 12.55 7.20
CA LYS A 100 17.01 11.36 6.46
C LYS A 100 17.89 10.48 7.34
N ILE A 101 17.60 9.19 7.34
CA ILE A 101 18.44 8.17 7.94
C ILE A 101 19.20 7.41 6.86
N GLU A 102 20.34 6.83 7.23
CA GLU A 102 21.01 5.86 6.37
C GLU A 102 20.16 4.60 6.29
N LEU A 103 19.75 4.24 5.07
CA LEU A 103 18.99 3.03 4.82
C LEU A 103 19.93 1.82 4.92
N PRO A 104 19.45 0.66 5.41
CA PRO A 104 20.22 -0.56 5.32
C PRO A 104 20.56 -0.86 3.84
N PRO A 105 21.68 -1.54 3.57
CA PRO A 105 22.03 -1.94 2.21
C PRO A 105 20.89 -2.74 1.60
N ALA A 106 20.61 -2.47 0.32
CA ALA A 106 19.60 -3.22 -0.42
C ALA A 106 19.94 -4.71 -0.36
N ARG A 107 18.92 -5.52 -0.08
CA ARG A 107 19.07 -6.97 -0.13
C ARG A 107 19.00 -7.40 -1.58
N ASP A 108 19.93 -8.27 -1.98
CA ASP A 108 19.84 -8.98 -3.25
C ASP A 108 18.77 -10.08 -3.10
N ILE A 109 17.54 -9.72 -3.44
CA ILE A 109 16.38 -10.62 -3.40
C ILE A 109 16.16 -11.09 -4.84
N PRO A 110 16.22 -12.40 -5.12
CA PRO A 110 15.92 -12.92 -6.45
C PRO A 110 14.52 -12.50 -6.90
N ASP A 111 14.41 -12.02 -8.14
CA ASP A 111 13.15 -11.70 -8.81
C ASP A 111 12.86 -12.75 -9.89
N PRO A 112 12.36 -13.94 -9.52
CA PRO A 112 12.05 -14.98 -10.49
C PRO A 112 10.85 -14.58 -11.35
N PRO A 113 10.72 -15.12 -12.57
CA PRO A 113 9.54 -14.89 -13.40
C PRO A 113 8.24 -15.22 -12.65
N LEU A 114 7.23 -14.37 -12.83
CA LEU A 114 5.92 -14.60 -12.26
C LEU A 114 5.30 -15.90 -12.79
N PRO A 115 4.43 -16.59 -12.02
CA PRO A 115 3.77 -17.81 -12.47
C PRO A 115 2.64 -17.56 -13.50
N ILE A 116 2.69 -16.41 -14.20
CA ILE A 116 1.71 -15.93 -15.18
C ILE A 116 2.45 -15.27 -16.35
N ASP A 117 1.79 -15.15 -17.51
CA ASP A 117 2.28 -14.30 -18.60
C ASP A 117 1.92 -12.84 -18.31
N ASP A 118 2.93 -12.03 -18.03
CA ASP A 118 2.82 -10.62 -17.66
C ASP A 118 3.35 -9.68 -18.76
N LYS A 119 3.63 -10.19 -19.97
CA LYS A 119 4.18 -9.38 -21.08
C LYS A 119 3.31 -8.18 -21.49
N SER A 120 2.01 -8.22 -21.18
CA SER A 120 1.08 -7.11 -21.41
C SER A 120 1.04 -6.08 -20.27
N GLY A 121 1.95 -6.17 -19.29
CA GLY A 121 1.90 -5.38 -18.06
C GLY A 121 0.69 -5.73 -17.19
N GLY A 122 0.26 -7.00 -17.21
CA GLY A 122 -0.87 -7.48 -16.41
C GLY A 122 -2.25 -7.01 -16.86
N CYS A 123 -2.39 -6.59 -18.13
CA CYS A 123 -3.68 -6.20 -18.67
C CYS A 123 -4.49 -7.40 -19.21
N ASP A 124 -5.73 -7.53 -18.72
CA ASP A 124 -6.70 -8.59 -19.02
C ASP A 124 -7.76 -8.19 -20.07
N THR A 125 -7.72 -6.94 -20.54
CA THR A 125 -8.70 -6.39 -21.51
C THR A 125 -8.07 -5.97 -22.85
N HIS A 126 -6.78 -6.26 -23.04
CA HIS A 126 -6.03 -6.15 -24.31
C HIS A 126 -5.89 -4.75 -24.91
N GLU A 127 -6.00 -3.69 -24.12
CA GLU A 127 -5.69 -2.32 -24.55
C GLU A 127 -4.17 -2.09 -24.71
N GLN A 128 -3.79 -1.14 -25.56
CA GLN A 128 -2.40 -0.71 -25.70
C GLN A 128 -1.94 0.07 -24.46
N SER A 129 -0.70 -0.16 -24.01
CA SER A 129 -0.14 0.55 -22.85
C SER A 129 0.17 2.02 -23.15
N TYR A 130 -0.20 2.89 -22.21
CA TYR A 130 0.15 4.31 -22.15
C TYR A 130 0.07 4.79 -20.68
N LYS A 131 0.64 5.96 -20.35
CA LYS A 131 0.51 6.55 -19.01
C LYS A 131 -0.83 7.27 -18.88
N ASP A 132 -1.66 6.84 -17.91
CA ASP A 132 -2.99 7.44 -17.63
C ASP A 132 -3.13 7.93 -16.17
N TRP A 133 -2.33 7.39 -15.23
CA TRP A 133 -2.37 7.82 -13.83
C TRP A 133 -1.85 9.24 -13.66
N THR A 134 -2.50 9.97 -12.77
CA THR A 134 -2.17 11.37 -12.46
C THR A 134 -1.94 11.61 -10.96
N ARG A 135 -2.45 10.72 -10.12
CA ARG A 135 -2.40 10.79 -8.66
C ARG A 135 -2.80 9.44 -8.04
N GLU A 136 -2.79 9.35 -6.71
CA GLU A 136 -3.47 8.29 -5.95
C GLU A 136 -4.99 8.35 -6.15
N HIS A 137 -5.63 7.18 -6.06
CA HIS A 137 -7.04 7.02 -6.24
C HIS A 137 -7.83 7.85 -5.21
N PRO A 138 -8.73 8.75 -5.63
CA PRO A 138 -9.39 9.72 -4.74
C PRO A 138 -10.33 9.12 -3.71
N GLY A 139 -10.58 7.81 -3.79
CA GLY A 139 -11.31 7.05 -2.77
C GLY A 139 -10.47 6.70 -1.54
N LEU A 140 -9.15 6.94 -1.57
CA LEU A 140 -8.27 6.84 -0.41
C LEU A 140 -8.07 8.22 0.19
N SER A 141 -8.42 8.40 1.46
CA SER A 141 -8.33 9.71 2.11
C SER A 141 -6.89 10.03 2.56
N ILE A 142 -6.44 11.26 2.28
CA ILE A 142 -5.18 11.79 2.79
C ILE A 142 -5.51 12.78 3.93
N ALA A 143 -5.26 12.38 5.17
CA ALA A 143 -5.52 13.19 6.35
C ALA A 143 -4.35 14.17 6.64
N PRO A 144 -4.55 15.21 7.48
CA PRO A 144 -3.49 16.17 7.81
C PRO A 144 -2.23 15.55 8.46
N GLN A 145 -2.40 14.45 9.21
CA GLN A 145 -1.29 13.75 9.88
C GLN A 145 -0.54 12.77 8.98
N ASP A 146 -1.04 12.47 7.78
CA ASP A 146 -0.44 11.49 6.89
C ASP A 146 0.83 12.06 6.23
N ARG A 147 1.59 11.21 5.54
CA ARG A 147 2.82 11.60 4.80
C ARG A 147 2.75 11.13 3.36
N ILE A 148 3.48 11.80 2.47
CA ILE A 148 3.55 11.43 1.05
C ILE A 148 5.02 11.33 0.61
N SER A 149 5.44 10.14 0.16
CA SER A 149 6.76 9.90 -0.44
C SER A 149 6.77 8.66 -1.33
N ASP A 150 7.54 8.70 -2.41
CA ASP A 150 7.66 7.63 -3.42
C ASP A 150 9.06 7.00 -3.50
N ASN A 151 10.01 7.45 -2.67
CA ASN A 151 11.42 7.08 -2.80
C ASN A 151 12.01 6.45 -1.53
N GLY A 152 11.17 6.02 -0.60
CA GLY A 152 11.58 5.43 0.67
C GLY A 152 12.40 6.38 1.57
N ARG A 153 12.34 7.69 1.32
CA ARG A 153 13.05 8.74 2.05
C ARG A 153 12.13 9.91 2.40
#